data_AF-A0AAE8J2U2-F1
#
_entry.id   AF-A0AAE8J2U2-F1
#
_cell.length_a   1.000
_cell.length_b   1.000
_cell.length_c   1.000
_cell.angle_alpha   90.00
_cell.angle_beta   90.00
_cell.angle_gamma   90.00
#
_symmetry.space_group_name_H-M   'P 1'
#
loop_
_entity.id
_entity.type
_entity.pdbx_description
1 polymer ?
#
loop_
_entity_poly.entity_id
_entity_poly.type
_entity_poly.pdbx_seq_one_letter_code
_entity_poly.pdbx_strand_id
1 'polypeptide(L)' 'MKNYTVRTGCEIAGRWRDAGEPIQLSADQARELAPPFGDVVSPIDEKGKEDAKLNRRQRRNRRTPD' A
#
# COMPACT_ATOMS: atom_id res chain seq x y z
N MET A 1 -14.91 3.88 -3.41
CA MET A 1 -13.65 4.49 -3.88
C MET A 1 -12.63 4.44 -2.75
N LYS A 2 -11.35 4.23 -3.06
CA LYS A 2 -10.26 4.17 -2.07
C LYS A 2 -9.16 5.16 -2.48
N ASN A 3 -8.38 5.60 -1.50
CA ASN A 3 -7.23 6.48 -1.74
C ASN A 3 -6.01 5.65 -2.13
N TYR A 4 -5.33 6.07 -3.19
CA TYR A 4 -4.08 5.51 -3.68
C TYR A 4 -3.05 6.62 -3.85
N THR A 5 -1.78 6.29 -3.72
CA THR A 5 -0.67 7.19 -4.06
C THR A 5 -0.07 6.75 -5.38
N VAL A 6 0.18 7.70 -6.26
CA VAL A 6 0.94 7.48 -7.48
C VAL A 6 2.40 7.20 -7.11
N ARG A 7 2.97 6.06 -7.48
CA ARG A 7 4.38 5.69 -7.24
C ARG A 7 5.32 6.39 -8.22
N THR A 8 4.90 6.48 -9.48
CA THR A 8 5.69 7.02 -10.60
C THR A 8 4.81 7.97 -11.40
N GLY A 9 5.33 9.14 -11.75
CA GLY A 9 4.57 10.11 -12.52
C GLY A 9 4.15 9.55 -13.87
N CYS A 10 2.86 9.51 -14.14
CA CYS A 10 2.31 8.99 -15.39
C CYS A 10 0.92 9.55 -15.67
N GLU A 11 0.40 9.25 -16.86
CA GLU A 11 -0.97 9.54 -17.21
C GLU A 11 -1.93 8.55 -16.52
N ILE A 12 -2.90 9.08 -15.77
CA ILE A 12 -3.98 8.31 -15.15
C ILE A 12 -5.31 8.97 -15.53
N ALA A 13 -6.19 8.22 -16.19
CA ALA A 13 -7.51 8.68 -16.63
C ALA A 13 -7.48 10.00 -17.45
N GLY A 14 -6.53 10.12 -18.39
CA GLY A 14 -6.42 11.28 -19.29
C GLY A 14 -5.75 12.51 -18.65
N ARG A 15 -5.14 12.35 -17.47
CA ARG A 15 -4.43 13.43 -16.78
C ARG A 15 -3.07 12.94 -16.30
N TRP A 16 -2.03 13.71 -16.60
CA TRP A 16 -0.71 13.50 -16.03
C TRP A 16 -0.74 13.75 -14.52
N ARG A 17 -0.18 12.82 -13.75
CA ARG A 17 -0.07 12.88 -12.29
C ARG A 17 1.38 12.71 -11.88
N ASP A 18 1.77 13.38 -10.81
CA ASP A 18 3.12 13.29 -10.28
C ASP A 18 3.25 12.16 -9.25
N ALA A 19 4.46 11.64 -9.08
CA ALA A 19 4.75 10.68 -8.02
C ALA A 19 4.47 11.32 -6.64
N GLY A 20 3.80 10.57 -5.76
CA GLY A 20 3.37 11.02 -4.45
C GLY A 20 1.97 11.65 -4.41
N GLU A 21 1.34 11.90 -5.57
CA GLU A 21 0.02 12.52 -5.61
C GLU A 21 -1.06 11.53 -5.12
N PRO A 22 -1.95 11.94 -4.19
CA PRO A 22 -3.08 11.12 -3.78
C PRO A 22 -4.18 11.16 -4.83
N ILE A 23 -4.68 9.99 -5.21
CA ILE A 23 -5.78 9.82 -6.18
C ILE A 23 -6.86 8.90 -5.61
N GLN A 24 -8.11 9.24 -5.88
CA GLN A 24 -9.25 8.37 -5.57
C GLN A 24 -9.55 7.47 -6.76
N LEU A 25 -9.49 6.16 -6.54
CA LEU A 25 -9.77 5.16 -7.58
C LEU A 25 -10.74 4.09 -7.05
N SER A 26 -11.44 3.41 -7.95
CA SER A 26 -12.10 2.16 -7.63
C SER A 26 -11.06 1.03 -7.49
N ALA A 27 -11.45 -0.07 -6.84
CA ALA A 27 -10.57 -1.24 -6.74
C ALA A 27 -10.24 -1.81 -8.13
N ASP A 28 -11.20 -1.78 -9.05
CA ASP A 28 -11.01 -2.26 -10.43
C ASP A 28 -10.06 -1.35 -11.21
N GLN A 29 -10.22 -0.03 -11.12
CA GLN A 29 -9.31 0.94 -11.76
C GLN A 29 -7.89 0.84 -11.21
N ALA A 30 -7.75 0.69 -9.89
CA ALA A 30 -6.44 0.52 -9.27
C ALA A 30 -5.79 -0.81 -9.65
N ARG A 31 -6.58 -1.87 -9.89
CA ARG A 31 -6.08 -3.19 -10.31
C ARG A 31 -5.48 -3.15 -11.72
N GLU A 32 -6.05 -2.37 -12.63
CA GLU A 32 -5.47 -2.13 -13.96
C GLU A 32 -4.12 -1.39 -13.90
N LEU A 33 -3.94 -0.54 -12.87
CA LEU A 33 -2.72 0.25 -12.65
C LEU A 33 -1.68 -0.46 -11.74
N ALA A 34 -2.11 -1.46 -10.98
CA ALA A 34 -1.27 -2.26 -10.10
C ALA A 34 -0.54 -3.37 -10.89
N PRO A 35 0.50 -4.01 -10.31
CA PRO A 35 1.17 -5.13 -10.96
C PRO A 35 0.17 -6.26 -11.30
N PRO A 36 0.25 -6.88 -12.50
CA PRO A 36 1.46 -7.08 -13.32
C PRO A 36 1.71 -6.08 -14.47
N PHE A 37 0.83 -5.10 -14.72
CA PHE A 37 0.89 -4.30 -15.95
C PHE A 37 1.45 -2.87 -15.81
N GLY A 38 1.52 -2.29 -14.59
CA GLY A 38 1.91 -0.87 -14.46
C GLY A 38 2.68 -0.45 -13.21
N ASP A 39 2.55 -1.12 -12.05
CA ASP A 39 3.12 -0.68 -10.75
C ASP A 39 3.04 0.84 -10.50
N VAL A 40 1.95 1.48 -10.96
CA VAL A 40 1.79 2.93 -10.99
C VAL A 40 1.23 3.45 -9.67
N VAL A 41 0.36 2.69 -9.02
CA VAL A 41 -0.36 3.13 -7.83
C VAL A 41 -0.15 2.19 -6.66
N SER A 42 0.00 2.75 -5.46
CA SER A 42 0.04 2.02 -4.19
C SER A 42 -1.18 2.39 -3.36
N PRO A 43 -1.86 1.42 -2.71
CA PRO A 43 -2.93 1.74 -1.78
C PRO A 43 -2.38 2.59 -0.63
N ILE A 44 -3.07 3.69 -0.32
CA ILE A 44 -2.85 4.40 0.94
C ILE A 44 -3.67 3.64 1.96
N ASP A 45 -3.05 2.69 2.64
CA ASP A 45 -3.65 2.08 3.82
C ASP A 45 -3.82 3.17 4.89
N GLU A 46 -5.02 3.75 4.99
CA GLU A 46 -5.46 4.57 6.13
C GLU A 46 -5.63 3.75 7.43
N LYS A 47 -5.05 2.55 7.49
CA LYS A 47 -4.88 1.78 8.72
C LYS A 47 -3.43 1.87 9.14
N GLY A 48 -3.24 2.51 10.30
CA GLY A 48 -1.95 2.79 10.91
C GLY A 48 -0.92 1.68 10.72
N LYS A 49 0.28 2.12 10.36
CA LYS A 49 1.52 1.40 10.62
C LYS A 49 1.62 1.06 12.11
N GLU A 50 1.00 -0.02 12.54
CA GLU A 50 1.65 -0.88 13.51
C GLU A 50 2.24 -2.03 12.72
N ASP A 51 3.48 -1.84 12.28
CA ASP A 51 4.42 -2.96 12.29
C ASP A 51 4.36 -3.53 13.70
N ALA A 52 3.54 -4.56 13.90
CA ALA A 52 3.40 -5.28 15.16
C ALA A 52 4.73 -5.99 15.43
N LYS A 53 5.74 -5.22 15.84
CA LYS A 53 6.99 -5.73 16.38
C LYS A 53 6.61 -6.50 17.61
N LEU A 54 6.65 -7.83 17.50
CA LEU A 54 6.37 -8.75 18.59
C LEU A 54 7.11 -8.28 19.85
N ASN A 55 6.36 -7.98 20.89
CA ASN A 55 6.87 -7.36 22.10
C ASN A 55 7.96 -8.26 22.71
N ARG A 56 9.08 -7.69 23.20
CA ARG A 56 10.28 -8.46 23.64
C ARG A 56 9.95 -9.58 24.65
N ARG A 57 8.90 -9.39 25.48
CA ARG A 57 8.41 -10.40 26.43
C ARG A 57 7.82 -11.64 25.76
N GLN A 58 7.11 -11.51 24.63
CA GLN A 58 6.54 -12.65 23.90
C GLN A 58 7.62 -13.54 23.25
N ARG A 59 8.82 -12.98 22.96
CA ARG A 59 9.97 -13.79 22.51
C ARG A 59 10.52 -14.71 23.61
N ARG A 60 10.51 -14.29 24.88
CA ARG A 60 11.03 -15.14 25.98
C ARG A 60 10.17 -16.37 26.21
N ASN A 61 8.85 -16.26 26.06
CA ASN A 61 7.94 -17.38 26.31
C ASN A 61 7.88 -18.42 25.17
N ARG A 62 8.61 -18.22 24.06
CA ARG A 62 8.71 -19.22 22.98
C ARG A 62 9.82 -20.25 23.21
N ARG A 63 10.65 -20.08 24.24
CA ARG A 63 11.83 -20.94 24.51
C ARG A 63 11.62 -21.99 25.59
N THR A 64 10.38 -22.31 25.95
CA THR A 64 10.10 -23.45 26.83
C THR A 64 9.11 -24.40 26.16
N PRO A 65 9.63 -25.45 25.54
CA PRO A 65 9.11 -26.79 25.71
C PRO A 65 10.12 -27.64 26.50
N ASP A 66 9.63 -28.19 27.61
CA ASP A 66 10.26 -29.10 28.59
C ASP A 66 11.25 -28.49 29.60
#